data_AF-A0A0Q4XRP1-F1
#
_entry.id   AF-A0A0Q4XRP1-F1
#
_cell.length_a   1.000
_cell.length_b   1.000
_cell.length_c   1.000
_cell.angle_alpha   90.00
_cell.angle_beta   90.00
_cell.angle_gamma   90.00
#
_symmetry.space_group_name_H-M   'P 1'
#
loop_
_entity.id
_entity.type
_entity.pdbx_description
1 polymer ?
#
loop_
_entity_poly.entity_id
_entity_poly.type
_entity_poly.pdbx_seq_one_letter_code
_entity_poly.pdbx_strand_id
1 'polypeptide(L)' 'MRCRAIVSDADVTDELRVLARNLLDHLLEMHDAQRMRVPVLLLALDSLELVPGLEDQVSALRAVALREHAD' A
#
# COMPACT_ATOMS: atom_id res chain seq x y z
N MET A 1 11.87 14.97 -3.95
CA MET A 1 12.57 13.71 -4.27
C MET A 1 13.54 13.21 -3.18
N ARG A 2 14.23 14.07 -2.40
CA ARG A 2 15.18 13.61 -1.35
C ARG A 2 14.58 12.74 -0.24
N CYS A 3 13.36 13.03 0.25
CA CYS A 3 12.75 12.20 1.31
C CYS A 3 12.44 10.77 0.85
N ARG A 4 11.98 10.59 -0.40
CA ARG A 4 11.71 9.28 -0.99
C ARG A 4 12.99 8.44 -1.07
N ALA A 5 14.11 9.06 -1.49
CA ALA A 5 15.40 8.40 -1.53
C ALA A 5 15.89 7.97 -0.12
N ILE A 6 15.74 8.82 0.90
CA ILE A 6 16.14 8.49 2.28
C ILE A 6 15.34 7.31 2.85
N VAL A 7 14.06 7.19 2.51
CA VAL A 7 13.21 6.07 2.95
C VAL A 7 13.53 4.79 2.18
N SER A 8 13.82 4.88 0.87
CA SER A 8 14.23 3.72 0.07
C SER A 8 15.63 3.21 0.42
N ASP A 9 16.51 4.07 0.94
CA ASP A 9 17.86 3.72 1.40
C ASP A 9 17.88 3.23 2.86
N ALA A 10 16.76 3.36 3.58
CA ALA A 10 16.58 2.74 4.87
C ALA A 10 16.40 1.23 4.64
N ASP A 11 17.35 0.43 5.14
CA ASP A 11 17.32 -1.02 5.04
C ASP A 11 16.05 -1.55 5.72
N VAL A 12 15.03 -1.85 4.92
CA VAL A 12 13.76 -2.39 5.42
C VAL A 12 14.02 -3.84 5.80
N THR A 13 14.14 -4.07 7.11
CA THR A 13 14.32 -5.40 7.67
C THR A 13 13.20 -6.33 7.22
N ASP A 14 13.48 -7.63 7.18
CA ASP A 14 12.46 -8.63 6.81
C ASP A 14 11.22 -8.55 7.73
N GLU A 15 11.40 -8.18 9.01
CA GLU A 15 10.31 -7.94 9.96
C GLU A 15 9.39 -6.80 9.52
N LEU A 16 9.96 -5.68 9.06
CA LEU A 16 9.18 -4.55 8.54
C LEU A 16 8.45 -4.93 7.24
N ARG A 17 9.09 -5.76 6.39
CA ARG A 17 8.43 -6.26 5.18
C ARG A 17 7.25 -7.18 5.51
N VAL A 18 7.37 -8.04 6.52
CA VAL A 18 6.27 -8.88 7.01
C VAL A 18 5.14 -8.01 7.58
N LEU A 19 5.48 -7.00 8.39
CA LEU A 19 4.49 -6.08 8.95
C LEU A 19 3.73 -5.32 7.85
N ALA A 20 4.42 -4.86 6.82
CA ALA A 20 3.81 -4.17 5.69
C ALA A 20 2.88 -5.08 4.87
N ARG A 21 3.22 -6.36 4.69
CA ARG A 21 2.32 -7.36 4.08
C ARG A 21 1.06 -7.59 4.92
N ASN A 22 1.22 -7.80 6.23
CA ASN A 22 0.08 -7.99 7.13
C ASN A 22 -0.85 -6.77 7.15
N LEU A 23 -0.28 -5.56 7.06
CA LEU A 23 -1.07 -4.33 6.94
C LEU A 23 -1.84 -4.28 5.61
N LEU A 24 -1.21 -4.67 4.50
CA LEU A 24 -1.87 -4.80 3.20
C LEU A 24 -3.07 -5.75 3.27
N ASP A 25 -2.90 -6.92 3.87
CA ASP A 25 -3.97 -7.91 4.02
C ASP A 25 -5.15 -7.32 4.82
N HIS A 26 -4.87 -6.64 5.95
CA HIS A 26 -5.91 -5.97 6.74
C HIS A 26 -6.62 -4.85 5.98
N LEU A 27 -5.90 -4.07 5.18
CA LEU A 27 -6.50 -3.00 4.36
C LEU A 27 -7.45 -3.58 3.31
N LEU A 28 -7.10 -4.72 2.72
CA LEU A 28 -7.96 -5.42 1.77
C LEU A 28 -9.21 -5.97 2.45
N GLU A 29 -9.07 -6.63 3.61
CA GLU A 29 -10.23 -7.11 4.38
C GLU A 29 -11.18 -5.98 4.75
N MET A 30 -10.65 -4.81 5.14
CA MET A 30 -11.47 -3.63 5.45
C MET A 30 -12.16 -3.03 4.23
N HIS A 31 -11.49 -3.05 3.07
CA HIS A 31 -12.06 -2.59 1.80
C HIS A 31 -13.16 -3.52 1.31
N ASP A 32 -12.91 -4.84 1.30
CA ASP A 32 -13.87 -5.88 0.91
C ASP A 32 -15.11 -5.87 1.81
N ALA A 33 -14.93 -5.60 3.11
CA ALA A 33 -16.03 -5.42 4.04
C ALA A 33 -16.79 -4.08 3.88
N GLN A 34 -16.42 -3.24 2.90
CA GLN A 34 -16.91 -1.88 2.69
C GLN A 34 -16.79 -0.97 3.93
N ARG A 35 -15.84 -1.27 4.81
CA ARG A 35 -15.55 -0.49 6.03
C ARG A 35 -14.53 0.60 5.80
N MET A 36 -13.94 0.64 4.61
CA MET A 36 -12.98 1.65 4.18
C MET A 36 -13.44 2.25 2.86
N ARG A 37 -13.34 3.58 2.76
CA ARG A 37 -13.62 4.28 1.51
C ARG A 37 -12.41 4.20 0.59
N VAL A 38 -12.65 4.07 -0.71
CA VAL A 38 -11.59 3.98 -1.74
C VAL A 38 -10.50 5.06 -1.63
N PRO A 39 -10.81 6.35 -1.36
CA PRO A 39 -9.75 7.36 -1.19
C PRO A 39 -8.81 7.10 -0.01
N VAL A 40 -9.31 6.46 1.05
CA VAL A 40 -8.50 6.09 2.23
C VAL A 40 -7.60 4.90 1.89
N LEU A 41 -8.09 3.92 1.12
CA LEU A 41 -7.29 2.82 0.60
C LEU A 41 -6.15 3.36 -0.28
N LEU A 42 -6.45 4.26 -1.20
CA LEU A 42 -5.45 4.87 -2.10
C LEU A 42 -4.34 5.59 -1.32
N LEU A 43 -4.70 6.34 -0.26
CA LEU A 43 -3.73 7.00 0.61
C LEU A 43 -2.85 5.99 1.38
N ALA A 44 -3.42 4.87 1.83
CA ALA A 44 -2.65 3.81 2.47
C ALA A 44 -1.67 3.15 1.49
N LEU A 45 -2.11 2.92 0.25
CA LEU A 45 -1.26 2.39 -0.83
C LEU A 45 -0.13 3.35 -1.22
N ASP A 46 -0.35 4.68 -1.21
CA ASP A 46 0.74 5.67 -1.38
C ASP A 46 1.85 5.50 -0.33
N SER A 47 1.47 5.16 0.90
CA SER A 47 2.43 4.98 2.00
C SER A 47 3.23 3.70 1.85
N LEU A 48 2.62 2.65 1.29
CA LEU A 48 3.22 1.33 1.10
C LEU A 48 4.09 1.23 -0.16
N GLU A 49 3.90 2.09 -1.16
CA GLU A 49 4.76 2.18 -2.35
C GLU A 49 6.24 2.45 -2.01
N LEU A 50 6.50 2.97 -0.81
CA LEU A 50 7.84 3.26 -0.33
C LEU A 50 8.56 2.04 0.28
N VAL A 51 7.86 0.91 0.45
CA VAL A 51 8.39 -0.32 1.04
C VAL A 51 8.96 -1.23 -0.05
N PRO A 52 10.28 -1.51 -0.05
CA PRO A 52 10.89 -2.37 -1.06
C PRO A 52 10.33 -3.79 -1.06
N GLY A 53 9.95 -4.27 -2.25
CA GLY A 53 9.41 -5.62 -2.48
C GLY A 53 7.88 -5.72 -2.45
N LEU A 54 7.15 -4.60 -2.36
CA LEU A 54 5.69 -4.54 -2.42
C LEU A 54 5.16 -3.76 -3.64
N GLU A 55 6.04 -3.29 -4.52
CA GLU A 55 5.74 -2.37 -5.62
C GLU A 55 4.67 -2.93 -6.56
N ASP A 56 4.85 -4.19 -7.00
CA ASP A 56 3.93 -4.85 -7.93
C ASP A 56 2.54 -5.02 -7.31
N GLN A 57 2.48 -5.38 -6.02
CA GLN A 57 1.23 -5.62 -5.30
C GLN A 57 0.48 -4.30 -5.08
N VAL A 58 1.18 -3.25 -4.63
CA VAL A 58 0.63 -1.91 -4.46
C VAL A 58 0.13 -1.35 -5.79
N SER A 59 0.88 -1.53 -6.88
CA SER A 59 0.50 -1.07 -8.21
C SER A 59 -0.77 -1.77 -8.71
N ALA A 60 -0.84 -3.10 -8.57
CA ALA A 60 -2.03 -3.86 -8.98
C ALA A 60 -3.28 -3.44 -8.19
N LEU A 61 -3.16 -3.30 -6.88
CA LEU A 61 -4.27 -2.89 -6.01
C LEU A 61 -4.74 -1.46 -6.28
N ARG A 62 -3.80 -0.55 -6.55
CA ARG A 62 -4.13 0.83 -6.95
C ARG A 62 -4.95 0.85 -8.23
N ALA A 63 -4.60 0.02 -9.22
CA ALA A 63 -5.34 -0.05 -10.48
C ALA A 63 -6.79 -0.53 -10.29
N VAL A 64 -7.01 -1.48 -9.38
CA VAL A 64 -8.36 -1.95 -9.01
C VAL A 64 -9.13 -0.85 -8.30
N ALA A 65 -8.55 -0.26 -7.24
CA ALA A 65 -9.18 0.79 -6.46
C ALA A 65 -9.55 2.02 -7.31
N LEU A 66 -8.69 2.45 -8.24
CA LEU A 66 -8.98 3.57 -9.14
C LEU A 66 -10.14 3.28 -10.10
N ARG A 67 -10.31 2.03 -10.53
CA ARG A 67 -11.45 1.62 -11.37
C ARG A 67 -12.75 1.73 -10.58
N GLU A 68 -12.77 1.17 -9.38
CA GLU A 68 -13.92 1.23 -8.47
C GLU A 68 -14.28 2.65 -8.02
N HIS A 69 -13.31 3.58 -7.99
CA HIS A 69 -13.59 4.97 -7.63
C HIS A 69 -14.25 5.76 -8.77
N ALA A 70 -14.03 5.35 -10.01
CA ALA A 70 -14.52 6.02 -11.21
C ALA A 70 -15.95 5.58 -11.60
N ASP A 71 -16.40 4.44 -11.08
CA ASP A 71 -17.76 3.90 -11.21
C ASP A 71 -18.74 4.50 -10.18
#